data_AF-A0A7Y2B7A3-F1
#
_entry.id   AF-A0A7Y2B7A3-F1
#
_cell.length_a   1.000
_cell.length_b   1.000
_cell.length_c   1.000
_cell.angle_alpha   90.00
_cell.angle_beta   90.00
_cell.angle_gamma   90.00
#
_symmetry.space_group_name_H-M   'P 1'
#
loop_
_entity.id
_entity.type
_entity.pdbx_description
1 polymer ?
#
loop_
_entity_poly.entity_id
_entity_poly.type
_entity_poly.pdbx_seq_one_letter_code
_entity_poly.pdbx_strand_id
1 'polypeptide(L)'
;LPLVLIATSGPMILWSVGGLEGILFAAAVLAAFLQYERARTDARHSLLFAGALYGAATLVRPDGAVFGGAAGLHLIVSRLAGGRLIPDAARLAGGYALVVVPHLLFRVLYYGDWLPNTYYVKSAGEGRVALGIEYLQSFATEYQTLLLAALVGALLALIAPSLRKVRGTTLHMVLAVVLFGAYVTFGGGDYMALYRFYVPVIPFLAIFASLLLFVVGLTVTRLTGQAILALLLALPLLAGVAWVNYQPSVASEAGIKKSRVVVPLAGMRTNTANWSAAGRALGSAFWPDAVLATSAAGAIPFFSGLPTIDQSGLNDRYTAKEEWNPWNINKPGHTKMATKEYIQRRNPDLILAHPKIWSGKSIHRTNNPWPKYILRAVAIPELRDPAGEQLYLYFWLRRDQAERASERGIIPPPSPNLR
;
A
#
# COMPACT_ATOMS: atom_id res chain seq x y z
N LEU A 1 18.72 -19.02 4.46
CA LEU A 1 19.14 -17.62 4.22
C LEU A 1 17.98 -16.74 3.73
N PRO A 2 17.37 -16.97 2.55
CA PRO A 2 16.36 -16.03 2.03
C PRO A 2 15.12 -15.95 2.93
N LEU A 3 14.68 -17.09 3.48
CA LEU A 3 13.56 -17.15 4.43
C LEU A 3 13.81 -16.33 5.70
N VAL A 4 15.04 -16.33 6.24
CA VAL A 4 15.39 -15.54 7.44
C VAL A 4 15.35 -14.05 7.13
N LEU A 5 15.85 -13.64 5.95
CA LEU A 5 15.80 -12.24 5.51
C LEU A 5 14.36 -11.77 5.27
N ILE A 6 13.49 -12.64 4.74
CA ILE A 6 12.07 -12.36 4.55
C ILE A 6 11.36 -12.28 5.90
N ALA A 7 11.57 -13.25 6.79
CA ALA A 7 10.91 -13.35 8.09
C ALA A 7 11.31 -12.23 9.06
N THR A 8 12.49 -11.65 8.90
CA THR A 8 12.96 -10.49 9.69
C THR A 8 12.73 -9.14 9.01
N SER A 9 12.11 -9.14 7.81
CA SER A 9 11.79 -7.92 7.08
C SER A 9 10.54 -7.25 7.64
N GLY A 10 10.68 -6.04 8.19
CA GLY A 10 9.56 -5.25 8.70
C GLY A 10 8.33 -5.15 7.79
N PRO A 11 8.49 -4.86 6.48
CA PRO A 11 7.39 -4.82 5.52
C PRO A 11 6.66 -6.17 5.45
N MET A 12 7.39 -7.29 5.41
CA MET A 12 6.77 -8.63 5.37
C MET A 12 6.00 -8.93 6.66
N ILE A 13 6.58 -8.61 7.81
CA ILE A 13 5.96 -8.83 9.12
C ILE A 13 4.65 -8.02 9.22
N LEU A 14 4.72 -6.70 9.05
CA LEU A 14 3.56 -5.83 9.22
C LEU A 14 2.45 -6.16 8.21
N TRP A 15 2.80 -6.32 6.93
CA TRP A 15 1.79 -6.47 5.89
C TRP A 15 1.22 -7.89 5.80
N SER A 16 1.78 -8.85 6.53
CA SER A 16 1.15 -10.18 6.75
C SER A 16 -0.03 -10.15 7.70
N VAL A 17 -0.07 -9.19 8.62
CA VAL A 17 -1.17 -9.02 9.59
C VAL A 17 -2.01 -7.78 9.30
N GLY A 18 -1.66 -7.01 8.26
CA GLY A 18 -2.35 -5.77 7.90
C GLY A 18 -3.72 -5.95 7.25
N GLY A 19 -4.16 -7.19 6.98
CA GLY A 19 -5.47 -7.48 6.38
C GLY A 19 -5.63 -7.00 4.93
N LEU A 20 -4.52 -6.72 4.25
CA LEU A 20 -4.50 -6.27 2.85
C LEU A 20 -3.98 -7.37 1.93
N GLU A 21 -4.22 -7.18 0.64
CA GLU A 21 -3.88 -8.11 -0.44
C GLU A 21 -2.37 -8.21 -0.74
N GLY A 22 -1.52 -7.41 -0.08
CA GLY A 22 -0.09 -7.28 -0.40
C GLY A 22 0.71 -8.59 -0.31
N ILE A 23 0.49 -9.42 0.72
CA ILE A 23 1.17 -10.72 0.84
C ILE A 23 0.63 -11.74 -0.15
N LEU A 24 -0.70 -11.77 -0.34
CA LEU A 24 -1.30 -12.62 -1.39
C LEU A 24 -0.74 -12.26 -2.77
N PHE A 25 -0.57 -10.96 -3.04
CA PHE A 25 0.03 -10.47 -4.28
C PHE A 25 1.48 -10.90 -4.43
N ALA A 26 2.31 -10.73 -3.39
CA ALA A 26 3.71 -11.20 -3.42
C ALA A 26 3.81 -12.72 -3.66
N ALA A 27 2.94 -13.51 -3.02
CA ALA A 27 2.87 -14.95 -3.22
C ALA A 27 2.43 -15.33 -4.64
N ALA A 28 1.42 -14.65 -5.19
CA ALA A 28 0.95 -14.87 -6.57
C ALA A 28 2.03 -14.52 -7.60
N VAL A 29 2.74 -13.41 -7.42
CA VAL A 29 3.88 -13.00 -8.27
C VAL A 29 4.99 -14.03 -8.20
N LEU A 30 5.35 -14.53 -7.01
CA LEU A 30 6.38 -15.55 -6.86
C LEU A 30 5.96 -16.88 -7.48
N ALA A 31 4.70 -17.29 -7.34
CA ALA A 31 4.17 -18.50 -7.98
C ALA A 31 4.21 -18.39 -9.52
N ALA A 32 3.79 -17.24 -10.07
CA ALA A 32 3.86 -16.97 -11.50
C ALA A 32 5.31 -16.99 -12.02
N PHE A 33 6.22 -16.35 -11.28
CA PHE A 33 7.66 -16.36 -11.57
C PHE A 33 8.23 -17.79 -11.58
N LEU A 34 7.96 -18.58 -10.55
CA LEU A 34 8.47 -19.96 -10.47
C LEU A 34 7.91 -20.84 -11.59
N GLN A 35 6.63 -20.69 -11.92
CA GLN A 35 6.01 -21.43 -13.02
C GLN A 35 6.59 -21.02 -14.38
N TYR A 36 6.86 -19.73 -14.59
CA TYR A 36 7.55 -19.25 -15.79
C TYR A 36 8.97 -19.82 -15.90
N GLU A 37 9.74 -19.79 -14.81
CA GLU A 37 11.11 -20.32 -14.79
C GLU A 37 11.14 -21.83 -15.09
N ARG A 38 10.16 -22.59 -14.60
CA ARG A 38 10.01 -24.03 -14.93
C ARG A 38 9.64 -24.22 -16.40
N ALA A 39 8.64 -23.49 -16.89
CA ALA A 39 8.12 -23.62 -18.26
C ALA A 39 9.13 -23.21 -19.34
N ARG A 40 10.07 -22.30 -19.03
CA ARG A 40 11.11 -21.92 -20.00
C ARG A 40 12.24 -22.94 -20.12
N THR A 41 12.43 -23.82 -19.13
CA THR A 41 13.50 -24.83 -19.11
C THR A 41 13.01 -26.26 -19.32
N ASP A 42 11.74 -26.54 -19.01
CA ASP A 42 11.14 -27.87 -19.09
C ASP A 42 9.77 -27.80 -19.76
N ALA A 43 9.63 -28.50 -20.89
CA ALA A 43 8.42 -28.54 -21.71
C ALA A 43 7.20 -29.19 -21.02
N ARG A 44 7.40 -29.90 -19.91
CA ARG A 44 6.29 -30.42 -19.06
C ARG A 44 5.49 -29.29 -18.41
N HIS A 45 6.09 -28.11 -18.28
CA HIS A 45 5.46 -26.95 -17.66
C HIS A 45 4.97 -25.97 -18.73
N SER A 46 3.75 -25.46 -18.54
CA SER A 46 3.08 -24.62 -19.54
C SER A 46 3.34 -23.13 -19.33
N LEU A 47 3.80 -22.45 -20.39
CA LEU A 47 3.85 -20.98 -20.45
C LEU A 47 2.45 -20.34 -20.45
N LEU A 48 1.44 -21.05 -20.97
CA LEU A 48 0.04 -20.62 -20.86
C LEU A 48 -0.37 -20.54 -19.39
N PHE A 49 0.01 -21.54 -18.59
CA PHE A 49 -0.29 -21.52 -17.15
C PHE A 49 0.51 -20.44 -16.40
N ALA A 50 1.78 -20.22 -16.78
CA ALA A 50 2.55 -19.09 -16.25
C ALA A 50 1.86 -17.74 -16.53
N GLY A 51 1.38 -17.56 -17.77
CA GLY A 51 0.61 -16.39 -18.18
C GLY A 51 -0.65 -16.20 -17.36
N ALA A 52 -1.41 -17.28 -17.15
CA ALA A 52 -2.62 -17.27 -16.32
C ALA A 52 -2.32 -16.88 -14.86
N LEU A 53 -1.20 -17.34 -14.28
CA LEU A 53 -0.79 -16.94 -12.93
C LEU A 53 -0.39 -15.46 -12.85
N TYR A 54 0.29 -14.90 -13.86
CA TYR A 54 0.53 -13.45 -13.92
C TYR A 54 -0.78 -12.66 -14.09
N GLY A 55 -1.74 -13.20 -14.86
CA GLY A 55 -3.08 -12.65 -14.97
C GLY A 55 -3.81 -12.66 -13.62
N ALA A 56 -3.76 -13.76 -12.88
CA ALA A 56 -4.32 -13.87 -11.54
C ALA A 56 -3.65 -12.91 -10.55
N ALA A 57 -2.33 -12.77 -10.60
CA ALA A 57 -1.62 -11.76 -9.81
C ALA A 57 -2.08 -10.32 -10.14
N THR A 58 -2.40 -10.04 -11.42
CA THR A 58 -2.98 -8.76 -11.85
C THR A 58 -4.39 -8.54 -11.29
N LEU A 59 -5.18 -9.61 -11.13
CA LEU A 59 -6.50 -9.50 -10.50
C LEU A 59 -6.42 -9.25 -8.99
N VAL A 60 -5.39 -9.79 -8.30
CA VAL A 60 -5.13 -9.46 -6.90
C VAL A 60 -4.74 -7.99 -6.76
N ARG A 61 -3.80 -7.52 -7.58
CA ARG A 61 -3.42 -6.12 -7.70
C ARG A 61 -3.05 -5.78 -9.15
N PRO A 62 -3.58 -4.69 -9.74
CA PRO A 62 -3.26 -4.31 -11.12
C PRO A 62 -1.76 -4.20 -11.43
N ASP A 63 -0.95 -3.91 -10.41
CA ASP A 63 0.52 -3.85 -10.48
C ASP A 63 1.16 -5.19 -10.95
N GLY A 64 0.44 -6.30 -10.85
CA GLY A 64 0.85 -7.62 -11.34
C GLY A 64 1.17 -7.65 -12.83
N ALA A 65 0.56 -6.75 -13.61
CA ALA A 65 0.85 -6.58 -15.03
C ALA A 65 2.33 -6.26 -15.28
N VAL A 66 3.00 -5.54 -14.37
CA VAL A 66 4.42 -5.19 -14.49
C VAL A 66 5.30 -6.44 -14.43
N PHE A 67 4.97 -7.41 -13.57
CA PHE A 67 5.68 -8.67 -13.49
C PHE A 67 5.43 -9.57 -14.71
N GLY A 68 4.22 -9.58 -15.24
CA GLY A 68 3.92 -10.24 -16.52
C GLY A 68 4.70 -9.62 -17.69
N GLY A 69 4.80 -8.28 -17.72
CA GLY A 69 5.63 -7.55 -18.67
C GLY A 69 7.12 -7.85 -18.52
N ALA A 70 7.63 -7.96 -17.29
CA ALA A 70 9.01 -8.38 -17.03
C ALA A 70 9.30 -9.79 -17.57
N ALA A 71 8.38 -10.74 -17.38
CA ALA A 71 8.48 -12.09 -17.94
C ALA A 71 8.42 -12.09 -19.47
N GLY A 72 7.57 -11.25 -20.07
CA GLY A 72 7.50 -11.05 -21.52
C GLY A 72 8.80 -10.47 -22.10
N LEU A 73 9.36 -9.44 -21.47
CA LEU A 73 10.63 -8.84 -21.88
C LEU A 73 11.80 -9.83 -21.75
N HIS A 74 11.85 -10.56 -20.63
CA HIS A 74 12.82 -11.62 -20.44
C HIS A 74 12.67 -12.73 -21.50
N LEU A 75 11.43 -13.10 -21.85
CA LEU A 75 11.16 -14.10 -22.90
C LEU A 75 11.68 -13.62 -24.26
N ILE A 76 11.45 -12.35 -24.60
CA ILE A 76 11.99 -11.75 -25.82
C ILE A 76 13.51 -11.87 -25.81
N VAL A 77 14.18 -11.30 -24.80
CA VAL A 77 15.65 -11.30 -24.70
C VAL A 77 16.25 -12.71 -24.75
N SER A 78 15.65 -13.66 -24.04
CA SER A 78 16.15 -15.04 -23.98
C SER A 78 15.98 -15.83 -25.27
N ARG A 79 15.11 -15.37 -26.20
CA ARG A 79 14.80 -16.07 -27.45
C ARG A 79 15.22 -15.31 -28.71
N LEU A 80 15.77 -14.10 -28.58
CA LEU A 80 16.27 -13.29 -29.70
C LEU A 80 17.31 -14.03 -30.56
N ALA A 81 18.10 -14.93 -29.97
CA ALA A 81 19.16 -15.67 -30.67
C ALA A 81 18.70 -16.98 -31.35
N GLY A 82 17.42 -17.08 -31.78
CA GLY A 82 16.91 -18.23 -32.56
C GLY A 82 15.98 -19.18 -31.81
N GLY A 83 15.31 -18.72 -30.75
CA GLY A 83 14.32 -19.51 -30.02
C GLY A 83 12.91 -19.46 -30.62
N ARG A 84 11.99 -20.29 -30.08
CA ARG A 84 10.56 -20.28 -30.43
C ARG A 84 9.82 -19.08 -29.83
N LEU A 85 10.22 -17.85 -30.17
CA LEU A 85 9.70 -16.61 -29.58
C LEU A 85 8.20 -16.46 -29.78
N ILE A 86 7.72 -16.51 -31.02
CA ILE A 86 6.30 -16.22 -31.35
C ILE A 86 5.34 -17.19 -30.64
N PRO A 87 5.50 -18.53 -30.71
CA PRO A 87 4.59 -19.45 -30.03
C PRO A 87 4.62 -19.31 -28.51
N ASP A 88 5.79 -19.05 -27.92
CA ASP A 88 5.93 -18.93 -26.47
C ASP A 88 5.37 -17.61 -25.93
N ALA A 89 5.56 -16.52 -26.68
CA ALA A 89 4.94 -15.24 -26.39
C ALA A 89 3.41 -15.34 -26.53
N ALA A 90 2.90 -16.02 -27.56
CA ALA A 90 1.46 -16.26 -27.74
C ALA A 90 0.87 -17.09 -26.60
N ARG A 91 1.57 -18.11 -26.10
CA ARG A 91 1.14 -18.88 -24.92
C ARG A 91 1.12 -18.02 -23.67
N LEU A 92 2.19 -17.29 -23.38
CA LEU A 92 2.27 -16.44 -22.19
C LEU A 92 1.18 -15.35 -22.21
N ALA A 93 1.04 -14.64 -23.33
CA ALA A 93 0.03 -13.60 -23.51
C ALA A 93 -1.39 -14.18 -23.52
N GLY A 94 -1.60 -15.31 -24.17
CA GLY A 94 -2.89 -16.01 -24.21
C GLY A 94 -3.37 -16.44 -22.83
N GLY A 95 -2.45 -16.95 -22.00
CA GLY A 95 -2.76 -17.34 -20.63
C GLY A 95 -3.13 -16.14 -19.76
N TYR A 96 -2.39 -15.03 -19.91
CA TYR A 96 -2.68 -13.78 -19.22
C TYR A 96 -4.05 -13.22 -19.63
N ALA A 97 -4.31 -13.16 -20.94
CA ALA A 97 -5.55 -12.66 -21.49
C ALA A 97 -6.76 -13.50 -21.07
N LEU A 98 -6.62 -14.82 -20.99
CA LEU A 98 -7.67 -15.74 -20.55
C LEU A 98 -8.20 -15.39 -19.15
N VAL A 99 -7.36 -14.84 -18.27
CA VAL A 99 -7.74 -14.45 -16.91
C VAL A 99 -8.21 -12.99 -16.85
N VAL A 100 -7.45 -12.08 -17.47
CA VAL A 100 -7.68 -10.64 -17.31
C VAL A 100 -8.85 -10.14 -18.17
N VAL A 101 -9.01 -10.63 -19.40
CA VAL A 101 -10.05 -10.15 -20.33
C VAL A 101 -11.46 -10.44 -19.81
N PRO A 102 -11.81 -11.68 -19.36
CA PRO A 102 -13.15 -11.93 -18.83
C PRO A 102 -13.48 -11.06 -17.61
N HIS A 103 -12.50 -10.85 -16.71
CA HIS A 103 -12.68 -9.98 -15.56
C HIS A 103 -12.90 -8.51 -15.97
N LEU A 104 -12.12 -8.02 -16.95
CA LEU A 104 -12.27 -6.66 -17.45
C LEU A 104 -13.64 -6.46 -18.13
N LEU A 105 -14.08 -7.43 -18.94
CA LEU A 105 -15.41 -7.41 -19.56
C LEU A 105 -16.51 -7.41 -18.50
N PHE A 106 -16.42 -8.30 -17.49
CA PHE A 106 -17.34 -8.30 -16.36
C PHE A 106 -17.41 -6.93 -15.68
N ARG A 107 -16.26 -6.30 -15.42
CA ARG A 107 -16.22 -4.98 -14.78
C ARG A 107 -16.91 -3.90 -15.61
N VAL A 108 -16.69 -3.89 -16.92
CA VAL A 108 -17.35 -2.92 -17.82
C VAL A 108 -18.85 -3.17 -17.85
N LEU A 109 -19.28 -4.42 -17.96
CA LEU A 109 -20.71 -4.77 -18.00
C LEU A 109 -21.42 -4.48 -16.67
N TYR A 110 -20.75 -4.69 -15.53
CA TYR A 110 -21.35 -4.52 -14.20
C TYR A 110 -21.28 -3.07 -13.71
N TYR A 111 -20.12 -2.41 -13.82
CA TYR A 111 -19.90 -1.06 -13.29
C TYR A 111 -20.07 0.06 -14.33
N GLY A 112 -20.07 -0.28 -15.62
CA GLY A 112 -20.10 0.70 -16.72
C GLY A 112 -18.81 1.50 -16.88
N ASP A 113 -17.69 1.05 -16.30
CA ASP A 113 -16.40 1.75 -16.31
C ASP A 113 -15.24 0.77 -16.50
N TRP A 114 -14.26 1.15 -17.33
CA TRP A 114 -13.03 0.37 -17.55
C TRP A 114 -12.09 0.42 -16.33
N LEU A 115 -11.99 1.58 -15.69
CA LEU A 115 -11.07 1.85 -14.59
C LEU A 115 -11.85 2.10 -13.30
N PRO A 116 -11.32 1.69 -12.13
CA PRO A 116 -11.99 1.91 -10.86
C PRO A 116 -11.93 3.38 -10.45
N ASN A 117 -12.82 3.81 -9.56
CA ASN A 117 -12.80 5.16 -8.95
C ASN A 117 -11.41 5.53 -8.42
N THR A 118 -10.72 4.57 -7.80
CA THR A 118 -9.37 4.76 -7.24
C THR A 118 -8.32 5.16 -8.28
N TYR A 119 -8.47 4.75 -9.55
CA TYR A 119 -7.62 5.25 -10.63
C TYR A 119 -7.85 6.74 -10.81
N TYR A 120 -9.09 7.17 -11.03
CA TYR A 120 -9.41 8.57 -11.30
C TYR A 120 -9.09 9.51 -10.14
N VAL A 121 -9.22 9.04 -8.89
CA VAL A 121 -8.84 9.81 -7.70
C VAL A 121 -7.32 9.96 -7.57
N LYS A 122 -6.57 8.89 -7.83
CA LYS A 122 -5.10 8.88 -7.62
C LYS A 122 -4.30 9.31 -8.84
N SER A 123 -4.91 9.35 -10.03
CA SER A 123 -4.26 9.76 -11.28
C SER A 123 -4.20 11.27 -11.48
N ALA A 124 -4.79 12.07 -10.58
CA ALA A 124 -4.76 13.52 -10.61
C ALA A 124 -3.66 14.05 -9.67
N GLY A 125 -2.77 14.92 -10.17
CA GLY A 125 -1.78 15.63 -9.34
C GLY A 125 -0.41 15.81 -9.99
N GLU A 126 0.14 17.01 -9.88
CA GLU A 126 1.52 17.34 -10.22
C GLU A 126 2.50 16.80 -9.16
N GLY A 127 3.78 16.62 -9.50
CA GLY A 127 4.81 16.21 -8.52
C GLY A 127 4.78 14.75 -8.05
N ARG A 128 3.92 13.89 -8.62
CA ARG A 128 3.83 12.45 -8.28
C ARG A 128 5.17 11.73 -8.37
N VAL A 129 5.92 11.92 -9.45
CA VAL A 129 7.23 11.29 -9.62
C VAL A 129 8.21 11.73 -8.54
N ALA A 130 8.19 13.01 -8.12
CA ALA A 130 9.05 13.50 -7.04
C ALA A 130 8.73 12.82 -5.70
N LEU A 131 7.45 12.61 -5.39
CA LEU A 131 7.02 11.87 -4.20
C LEU A 131 7.43 10.40 -4.27
N GLY A 132 7.35 9.78 -5.45
CA GLY A 132 7.82 8.42 -5.67
C GLY A 132 9.33 8.27 -5.56
N ILE A 133 10.10 9.25 -6.05
CA ILE A 133 11.56 9.29 -5.88
C ILE A 133 11.90 9.36 -4.39
N GLU A 134 11.23 10.24 -3.65
CA GLU A 134 11.45 10.35 -2.21
C GLU A 134 11.05 9.08 -1.46
N TYR A 135 9.97 8.41 -1.87
CA TYR A 135 9.56 7.13 -1.32
C TYR A 135 10.61 6.04 -1.59
N LEU A 136 11.15 5.96 -2.81
CA LEU A 136 12.25 5.07 -3.17
C LEU A 136 13.51 5.38 -2.37
N GLN A 137 13.88 6.66 -2.23
CA GLN A 137 15.03 7.08 -1.42
C GLN A 137 14.86 6.69 0.04
N SER A 138 13.67 6.91 0.60
CA SER A 138 13.37 6.54 2.00
C SER A 138 13.50 5.02 2.18
N PHE A 139 12.94 4.23 1.27
CA PHE A 139 13.12 2.77 1.26
C PHE A 139 14.59 2.38 1.13
N ALA A 140 15.32 3.03 0.21
CA ALA A 140 16.72 2.75 -0.05
C ALA A 140 17.62 3.05 1.15
N THR A 141 17.37 4.14 1.87
CA THR A 141 18.10 4.51 3.07
C THR A 141 17.79 3.56 4.23
N GLU A 142 16.52 3.22 4.45
CA GLU A 142 16.13 2.34 5.56
C GLU A 142 16.51 0.87 5.37
N TYR A 143 16.57 0.39 4.12
CA TYR A 143 16.94 -0.98 3.77
C TYR A 143 18.26 -1.06 2.98
N GLN A 144 19.15 -0.07 3.16
CA GLN A 144 20.41 0.04 2.41
C GLN A 144 21.27 -1.23 2.46
N THR A 145 21.32 -1.91 3.62
CA THR A 145 22.12 -3.12 3.78
C THR A 145 21.56 -4.27 2.93
N LEU A 146 20.24 -4.47 2.94
CA LEU A 146 19.59 -5.47 2.10
C LEU A 146 19.76 -5.15 0.62
N LEU A 147 19.59 -3.88 0.23
CA LEU A 147 19.70 -3.46 -1.17
C LEU A 147 21.12 -3.55 -1.70
N LEU A 148 22.13 -3.16 -0.90
CA LEU A 148 23.52 -3.31 -1.28
C LEU A 148 23.90 -4.79 -1.42
N ALA A 149 23.51 -5.62 -0.46
CA ALA A 149 23.73 -7.07 -0.53
C ALA A 149 23.04 -7.69 -1.76
N ALA A 150 21.81 -7.27 -2.06
CA ALA A 150 21.07 -7.70 -3.24
C ALA A 150 21.72 -7.23 -4.54
N LEU A 151 22.18 -5.98 -4.60
CA LEU A 151 22.86 -5.42 -5.77
C LEU A 151 24.14 -6.20 -6.07
N VAL A 152 25.01 -6.38 -5.07
CA VAL A 152 26.27 -7.13 -5.24
C VAL A 152 25.97 -8.59 -5.59
N GLY A 153 24.99 -9.22 -4.93
CA GLY A 153 24.56 -10.58 -5.26
C GLY A 153 24.06 -10.73 -6.69
N ALA A 154 23.26 -9.78 -7.18
CA ALA A 154 22.77 -9.75 -8.56
C ALA A 154 23.92 -9.55 -9.56
N LEU A 155 24.83 -8.60 -9.29
CA LEU A 155 26.00 -8.37 -10.14
C LEU A 155 26.88 -9.62 -10.23
N LEU A 156 27.19 -10.27 -9.09
CA LEU A 156 27.93 -11.53 -9.06
C LEU A 156 27.23 -12.61 -9.90
N ALA A 157 25.91 -12.74 -9.79
CA ALA A 157 25.14 -13.71 -10.56
C ALA A 157 25.18 -13.45 -12.08
N LEU A 158 25.27 -12.18 -12.49
CA LEU A 158 25.35 -11.78 -13.89
C LEU A 158 26.76 -11.92 -14.47
N ILE A 159 27.81 -11.59 -13.71
CA ILE A 159 29.18 -11.48 -14.24
C ILE A 159 30.04 -12.72 -13.96
N ALA A 160 29.83 -13.43 -12.85
CA ALA A 160 30.69 -14.53 -12.45
C ALA A 160 30.59 -15.70 -13.45
N PRO A 161 31.71 -16.23 -13.98
CA PRO A 161 31.69 -17.36 -14.91
C PRO A 161 31.06 -18.62 -14.30
N SER A 162 31.30 -18.87 -13.02
CA SER A 162 30.76 -20.01 -12.27
C SER A 162 29.23 -20.00 -12.14
N LEU A 163 28.59 -18.83 -12.30
CA LEU A 163 27.14 -18.65 -12.16
C LEU A 163 26.44 -18.49 -13.52
N ARG A 164 27.12 -18.82 -14.64
CA ARG A 164 26.56 -18.69 -15.99
C ARG A 164 25.20 -19.39 -16.16
N LYS A 165 24.98 -20.51 -15.48
CA LYS A 165 23.72 -21.28 -15.55
C LYS A 165 22.49 -20.54 -14.99
N VAL A 166 22.68 -19.61 -14.05
CA VAL A 166 21.58 -18.86 -13.42
C VAL A 166 21.36 -17.48 -14.02
N ARG A 167 22.21 -17.02 -14.95
CA ARG A 167 22.14 -15.67 -15.55
C ARG A 167 20.78 -15.31 -16.13
N GLY A 168 20.09 -16.27 -16.76
CA GLY A 168 18.73 -16.05 -17.28
C GLY A 168 17.74 -15.73 -16.15
N THR A 169 17.65 -16.60 -15.14
CA THR A 169 16.82 -16.36 -13.95
C THR A 169 17.17 -15.05 -13.26
N THR A 170 18.47 -14.75 -13.11
CA THR A 170 18.94 -13.49 -12.55
C THR A 170 18.45 -12.29 -13.35
N LEU A 171 18.57 -12.32 -14.68
CA LEU A 171 18.07 -11.25 -15.54
C LEU A 171 16.56 -11.04 -15.36
N HIS A 172 15.78 -12.13 -15.34
CA HIS A 172 14.34 -12.05 -15.10
C HIS A 172 14.02 -11.39 -13.75
N MET A 173 14.69 -11.80 -12.67
CA MET A 173 14.52 -11.20 -11.34
C MET A 173 14.93 -9.72 -11.32
N VAL A 174 16.04 -9.36 -11.98
CA VAL A 174 16.46 -7.94 -12.11
C VAL A 174 15.41 -7.12 -12.84
N LEU A 175 14.88 -7.63 -13.96
CA LEU A 175 13.79 -6.95 -14.69
C LEU A 175 12.55 -6.78 -13.81
N ALA A 176 12.16 -7.82 -13.06
CA ALA A 176 11.04 -7.74 -12.13
C ALA A 176 11.25 -6.65 -11.07
N VAL A 177 12.43 -6.60 -10.43
CA VAL A 177 12.75 -5.60 -9.40
C VAL A 177 12.81 -4.18 -9.98
N VAL A 178 13.51 -4.01 -11.09
CA VAL A 178 13.76 -2.68 -11.70
C VAL A 178 12.48 -2.10 -12.30
N LEU A 179 11.74 -2.88 -13.10
CA LEU A 179 10.51 -2.39 -13.73
C LEU A 179 9.44 -2.10 -12.68
N PHE A 180 9.32 -2.93 -11.65
CA PHE A 180 8.38 -2.68 -10.56
C PHE A 180 8.79 -1.50 -9.69
N GLY A 181 10.08 -1.33 -9.38
CA GLY A 181 10.56 -0.15 -8.68
C GLY A 181 10.32 1.14 -9.47
N ALA A 182 10.54 1.10 -10.79
CA ALA A 182 10.23 2.21 -11.69
C ALA A 182 8.73 2.52 -11.70
N TYR A 183 7.87 1.49 -11.75
CA TYR A 183 6.42 1.63 -11.67
C TYR A 183 5.97 2.27 -10.35
N VAL A 184 6.48 1.81 -9.20
CA VAL A 184 6.16 2.39 -7.87
C VAL A 184 6.61 3.85 -7.79
N THR A 185 7.79 4.16 -8.32
CA THR A 185 8.35 5.52 -8.38
C THR A 185 7.49 6.42 -9.25
N PHE A 186 7.11 5.95 -10.45
CA PHE A 186 6.25 6.70 -11.35
C PHE A 186 4.84 6.91 -10.78
N GLY A 187 4.32 5.90 -10.07
CA GLY A 187 3.02 5.95 -9.39
C GLY A 187 2.98 6.87 -8.16
N GLY A 188 4.14 7.34 -7.68
CA GLY A 188 4.25 8.29 -6.56
C GLY A 188 4.38 7.67 -5.17
N GLY A 189 4.65 6.36 -5.08
CA GLY A 189 4.85 5.66 -3.82
C GLY A 189 3.59 5.53 -2.95
N ASP A 190 3.78 5.40 -1.65
CA ASP A 190 2.70 5.23 -0.67
C ASP A 190 3.02 5.96 0.64
N TYR A 191 2.00 6.28 1.42
CA TYR A 191 2.19 6.96 2.71
C TYR A 191 2.26 6.00 3.90
N MET A 192 1.86 4.73 3.75
CA MET A 192 1.79 3.81 4.88
C MET A 192 3.17 3.32 5.29
N ALA A 193 3.32 2.99 6.58
CA ALA A 193 4.57 2.55 7.17
C ALA A 193 5.17 1.34 6.45
N LEU A 194 6.50 1.20 6.54
CA LEU A 194 7.22 0.01 6.12
C LEU A 194 6.93 -0.40 4.67
N TYR A 195 6.88 0.60 3.79
CA TYR A 195 7.09 0.45 2.36
C TYR A 195 6.29 -0.65 1.66
N ARG A 196 4.99 -0.75 1.95
CA ARG A 196 4.14 -1.86 1.50
C ARG A 196 4.16 -2.12 0.00
N PHE A 197 4.39 -1.07 -0.81
CA PHE A 197 4.45 -1.23 -2.26
C PHE A 197 5.69 -2.01 -2.70
N TYR A 198 6.78 -2.04 -1.93
CA TYR A 198 7.97 -2.84 -2.24
C TYR A 198 7.90 -4.29 -1.72
N VAL A 199 6.87 -4.67 -0.96
CA VAL A 199 6.67 -6.05 -0.47
C VAL A 199 6.83 -7.12 -1.55
N PRO A 200 6.28 -6.97 -2.77
CA PRO A 200 6.36 -7.99 -3.82
C PRO A 200 7.78 -8.24 -4.35
N VAL A 201 8.71 -7.29 -4.17
CA VAL A 201 10.09 -7.45 -4.64
C VAL A 201 11.06 -7.95 -3.56
N ILE A 202 10.66 -7.91 -2.29
CA ILE A 202 11.49 -8.37 -1.17
C ILE A 202 11.96 -9.84 -1.34
N PRO A 203 11.16 -10.80 -1.83
CA PRO A 203 11.64 -12.16 -2.05
C PRO A 203 12.82 -12.22 -3.03
N PHE A 204 12.78 -11.42 -4.11
CA PHE A 204 13.86 -11.37 -5.08
C PHE A 204 15.13 -10.73 -4.49
N LEU A 205 14.98 -9.64 -3.73
CA LEU A 205 16.07 -8.99 -3.01
C LEU A 205 16.73 -9.95 -2.00
N ALA A 206 15.92 -10.69 -1.25
CA ALA A 206 16.40 -11.68 -0.28
C ALA A 206 17.16 -12.84 -0.93
N ILE A 207 16.73 -13.30 -2.12
CA ILE A 207 17.45 -14.32 -2.89
C ILE A 207 18.81 -13.78 -3.34
N PHE A 208 18.89 -12.56 -3.89
CA PHE A 208 20.17 -11.97 -4.29
C PHE A 208 21.11 -11.75 -3.11
N ALA A 209 20.62 -11.20 -2.00
CA ALA A 209 21.42 -11.03 -0.79
C ALA A 209 21.92 -12.39 -0.25
N SER A 210 21.10 -13.44 -0.32
CA SER A 210 21.49 -14.79 0.08
C SER A 210 22.57 -15.39 -0.82
N LEU A 211 22.53 -15.09 -2.12
CA LEU A 211 23.57 -15.53 -3.05
C LEU A 211 24.93 -14.92 -2.72
N LEU A 212 24.98 -13.64 -2.35
CA LEU A 212 26.21 -13.01 -1.86
C LEU A 212 26.76 -13.75 -0.65
N LEU A 213 25.93 -13.98 0.38
CA LEU A 213 26.33 -14.69 1.60
C LEU A 213 26.83 -16.11 1.30
N PHE A 214 26.18 -16.79 0.36
CA PHE A 214 26.58 -18.13 -0.08
C PHE A 214 27.96 -18.12 -0.76
N VAL A 215 28.22 -17.18 -1.68
CA VAL A 215 29.52 -17.04 -2.35
C VAL A 215 30.63 -16.70 -1.36
N VAL A 216 30.36 -15.82 -0.40
CA VAL A 216 31.30 -15.50 0.69
C VAL A 216 31.62 -16.76 1.51
N GLY A 217 30.61 -17.52 1.93
CA GLY A 217 30.82 -18.76 2.68
C GLY A 217 31.64 -19.81 1.93
N LEU A 218 31.39 -19.97 0.61
CA LEU A 218 32.21 -20.84 -0.24
C LEU A 218 33.66 -20.36 -0.33
N THR A 219 33.87 -19.04 -0.44
CA THR A 219 35.21 -18.46 -0.53
C THR A 219 35.98 -18.68 0.77
N VAL A 220 35.36 -18.43 1.92
CA VAL A 220 35.97 -18.70 3.24
C VAL A 220 36.33 -20.18 3.37
N THR A 221 35.40 -21.08 3.05
CA THR A 221 35.65 -22.53 3.14
C THR A 221 36.83 -22.97 2.27
N ARG A 222 36.97 -22.39 1.06
CA ARG A 222 38.10 -22.67 0.15
C ARG A 222 39.42 -22.15 0.70
N LEU A 223 39.44 -20.99 1.33
CA LEU A 223 40.67 -20.36 1.84
C LEU A 223 41.14 -20.99 3.16
N THR A 224 40.22 -21.41 4.03
CA THR A 224 40.55 -21.91 5.37
C THR A 224 40.54 -23.43 5.48
N GLY A 225 39.93 -24.13 4.51
CA GLY A 225 39.67 -25.57 4.60
C GLY A 225 38.63 -25.96 5.66
N GLN A 226 38.05 -24.99 6.37
CA GLN A 226 37.18 -25.23 7.52
C GLN A 226 35.75 -24.75 7.25
N ALA A 227 34.88 -25.67 6.83
CA ALA A 227 33.46 -25.39 6.63
C ALA A 227 32.76 -24.92 7.93
N ILE A 228 33.22 -25.41 9.09
CA ILE A 228 32.72 -25.00 10.41
C ILE A 228 33.00 -23.51 10.64
N LEU A 229 34.19 -23.02 10.29
CA LEU A 229 34.53 -21.60 10.42
C LEU A 229 33.65 -20.72 9.52
N ALA A 230 33.38 -21.16 8.28
CA ALA A 230 32.47 -20.44 7.39
C ALA A 230 31.04 -20.38 7.96
N LEU A 231 30.56 -21.46 8.59
CA LEU A 231 29.27 -21.49 9.27
C LEU A 231 29.24 -20.59 10.51
N LEU A 232 30.29 -20.64 11.33
CA LEU A 232 30.44 -19.81 12.53
C LEU A 232 30.52 -18.32 12.21
N LEU A 233 31.02 -17.93 11.03
CA LEU A 233 31.01 -16.54 10.56
C LEU A 233 29.70 -16.15 9.88
N ALA A 234 29.05 -17.08 9.17
CA ALA A 234 27.80 -16.82 8.47
C ALA A 234 26.62 -16.58 9.41
N LEU A 235 26.57 -17.25 10.57
CA LEU A 235 25.46 -17.11 11.52
C LEU A 235 25.40 -15.73 12.19
N PRO A 236 26.47 -15.17 12.79
CA PRO A 236 26.47 -13.80 13.31
C PRO A 236 26.25 -12.75 12.23
N LEU A 237 26.79 -12.97 11.02
CA LEU A 237 26.57 -12.06 9.89
C LEU A 237 25.10 -12.04 9.48
N LEU A 238 24.47 -13.22 9.36
CA LEU A 238 23.05 -13.33 9.06
C LEU A 238 22.20 -12.69 10.17
N ALA A 239 22.55 -12.93 11.44
CA ALA A 239 21.87 -12.33 12.58
C ALA A 239 22.01 -10.79 12.59
N GLY A 240 23.20 -10.27 12.30
CA GLY A 240 23.46 -8.84 12.18
C GLY A 240 22.67 -8.21 11.03
N VAL A 241 22.65 -8.83 9.86
CA VAL A 241 21.84 -8.36 8.71
C VAL A 241 20.35 -8.40 9.03
N ALA A 242 19.88 -9.48 9.66
CA ALA A 242 18.49 -9.61 10.10
C ALA A 242 18.12 -8.53 11.14
N TRP A 243 19.00 -8.26 12.11
CA TRP A 243 18.81 -7.21 13.11
C TRP A 243 18.74 -5.82 12.49
N VAL A 244 19.64 -5.50 11.56
CA VAL A 244 19.64 -4.23 10.82
C VAL A 244 18.37 -4.09 9.98
N ASN A 245 17.94 -5.15 9.29
CA ASN A 245 16.68 -5.16 8.52
C ASN A 245 15.43 -4.98 9.40
N TYR A 246 15.51 -5.31 10.69
CA TYR A 246 14.43 -5.15 11.64
C TYR A 246 14.36 -3.73 12.24
N GLN A 247 15.46 -2.98 12.28
CA GLN A 247 15.52 -1.64 12.89
C GLN A 247 14.50 -0.62 12.34
N PRO A 248 14.19 -0.56 11.02
CA PRO A 248 13.11 0.28 10.51
C PRO A 248 11.76 0.03 11.20
N SER A 249 11.46 -1.23 11.55
CA SER A 249 10.22 -1.61 12.25
C SER A 249 10.17 -1.02 13.64
N VAL A 250 11.27 -1.14 14.40
CA VAL A 250 11.40 -0.58 15.77
C VAL A 250 11.21 0.93 15.75
N ALA A 251 11.87 1.63 14.82
CA ALA A 251 11.75 3.08 14.69
C ALA A 251 10.31 3.51 14.32
N SER A 252 9.67 2.77 13.40
CA SER A 252 8.30 3.03 12.96
C SER A 252 7.27 2.78 14.08
N GLU A 253 7.48 1.76 14.91
CA GLU A 253 6.66 1.47 16.09
C GLU A 253 6.87 2.49 17.21
N ALA A 254 8.07 3.04 17.35
CA ALA A 254 8.35 4.17 18.25
C ALA A 254 7.81 5.52 17.74
N GLY A 255 7.18 5.55 16.56
CA GLY A 255 6.65 6.79 15.97
C GLY A 255 7.71 7.71 15.37
N ILE A 256 8.94 7.24 15.18
CA ILE A 256 10.04 8.04 14.63
C ILE A 256 9.76 8.30 13.15
N LYS A 257 9.53 9.57 12.82
CA LYS A 257 9.30 10.01 11.44
C LYS A 257 10.63 10.22 10.72
N LYS A 258 11.01 9.27 9.87
CA LYS A 258 12.24 9.33 9.05
C LYS A 258 12.06 9.95 7.67
N SER A 259 10.82 10.10 7.22
CA SER A 259 10.47 10.65 5.90
C SER A 259 9.23 11.52 6.01
N ARG A 260 9.10 12.54 5.16
CA ARG A 260 7.85 13.33 5.09
C ARG A 260 6.72 12.59 4.37
N VAL A 261 7.05 11.58 3.55
CA VAL A 261 6.08 10.81 2.76
C VAL A 261 5.45 9.69 3.58
N VAL A 262 6.24 9.01 4.42
CA VAL A 262 5.82 7.82 5.14
C VAL A 262 5.37 8.15 6.57
N VAL A 263 4.17 7.70 6.93
CA VAL A 263 3.62 7.79 8.29
C VAL A 263 4.09 6.57 9.10
N PRO A 264 4.63 6.78 10.32
CA PRO A 264 5.03 5.67 11.19
C PRO A 264 3.85 4.77 11.61
N LEU A 265 4.14 3.51 11.95
CA LEU A 265 3.15 2.52 12.39
C LEU A 265 2.38 3.00 13.61
N ALA A 266 3.06 3.63 14.59
CA ALA A 266 2.41 4.21 15.77
C ALA A 266 1.29 5.18 15.39
N GLY A 267 1.56 6.10 14.45
CA GLY A 267 0.57 7.08 13.98
C GLY A 267 -0.61 6.42 13.27
N MET A 268 -0.36 5.39 12.46
CA MET A 268 -1.43 4.63 11.83
C MET A 268 -2.30 3.88 12.84
N ARG A 269 -1.69 3.24 13.86
CA ARG A 269 -2.43 2.56 14.94
C ARG A 269 -3.32 3.54 15.71
N THR A 270 -2.78 4.70 16.08
CA THR A 270 -3.53 5.76 16.76
C THR A 270 -4.70 6.26 15.91
N ASN A 271 -4.48 6.51 14.62
CA ASN A 271 -5.56 6.93 13.72
C ASN A 271 -6.66 5.87 13.61
N THR A 272 -6.29 4.60 13.43
CA THR A 272 -7.26 3.49 13.38
C THR A 272 -8.05 3.38 14.68
N ALA A 273 -7.38 3.43 15.84
CA ALA A 273 -8.06 3.36 17.14
C ALA A 273 -9.02 4.53 17.34
N ASN A 274 -8.56 5.76 17.09
CA ASN A 274 -9.35 6.97 17.28
C ASN A 274 -10.56 7.01 16.34
N TRP A 275 -10.37 6.65 15.07
CA TRP A 275 -11.46 6.66 14.08
C TRP A 275 -12.44 5.51 14.30
N SER A 276 -11.99 4.37 14.83
CA SER A 276 -12.88 3.26 15.19
C SER A 276 -13.77 3.63 16.39
N ALA A 277 -13.18 4.23 17.43
CA ALA A 277 -13.90 4.74 18.59
C ALA A 277 -14.88 5.87 18.21
N ALA A 278 -14.44 6.81 17.37
CA ALA A 278 -15.30 7.85 16.82
C ALA A 278 -16.48 7.28 16.01
N GLY A 279 -16.24 6.24 15.20
CA GLY A 279 -17.30 5.53 14.47
C GLY A 279 -18.33 4.92 15.40
N ARG A 280 -17.91 4.20 16.44
CA ARG A 280 -18.83 3.63 17.44
C ARG A 280 -19.62 4.70 18.20
N ALA A 281 -18.95 5.79 18.61
CA ALA A 281 -19.61 6.92 19.26
C ALA A 281 -20.71 7.54 18.37
N LEU A 282 -20.45 7.68 17.06
CA LEU A 282 -21.46 8.12 16.10
C LEU A 282 -22.60 7.10 15.94
N GLY A 283 -22.28 5.82 15.80
CA GLY A 283 -23.28 4.75 15.66
C GLY A 283 -24.26 4.69 16.83
N SER A 284 -23.77 4.96 18.05
CA SER A 284 -24.62 5.04 19.25
C SER A 284 -25.45 6.33 19.33
N ALA A 285 -24.92 7.46 18.83
CA ALA A 285 -25.55 8.77 18.98
C ALA A 285 -26.56 9.11 17.85
N PHE A 286 -26.37 8.57 16.65
CA PHE A 286 -27.21 8.87 15.48
C PHE A 286 -28.28 7.81 15.22
N TRP A 287 -29.26 8.18 14.40
CA TRP A 287 -30.25 7.24 13.87
C TRP A 287 -29.68 6.46 12.67
N PRO A 288 -30.14 5.23 12.41
CA PRO A 288 -29.54 4.36 11.39
C PRO A 288 -29.56 4.92 9.97
N ASP A 289 -30.53 5.78 9.64
CA ASP A 289 -30.71 6.41 8.34
C ASP A 289 -30.01 7.78 8.22
N ALA A 290 -29.28 8.24 9.26
CA ALA A 290 -28.54 9.49 9.21
C ALA A 290 -27.42 9.44 8.16
N VAL A 291 -27.37 10.45 7.28
CA VAL A 291 -26.38 10.53 6.20
C VAL A 291 -25.16 11.32 6.65
N LEU A 292 -24.00 10.64 6.70
CA LEU A 292 -22.70 11.21 7.02
C LEU A 292 -21.95 11.63 5.74
N ALA A 293 -21.33 12.81 5.72
CA ALA A 293 -20.28 13.16 4.75
C ALA A 293 -18.91 13.26 5.42
N THR A 294 -17.93 12.50 4.91
CA THR A 294 -16.56 12.46 5.47
C THR A 294 -15.51 12.17 4.41
N SER A 295 -14.29 12.68 4.59
CA SER A 295 -13.12 12.27 3.80
C SER A 295 -12.50 10.97 4.31
N ALA A 296 -12.84 10.53 5.53
CA ALA A 296 -12.34 9.31 6.16
C ALA A 296 -13.29 8.14 5.93
N ALA A 297 -13.41 7.68 4.68
CA ALA A 297 -14.37 6.67 4.23
C ALA A 297 -14.07 5.21 4.68
N GLY A 298 -13.26 5.02 5.73
CA GLY A 298 -12.83 3.72 6.25
C GLY A 298 -13.47 3.38 7.60
N ALA A 299 -12.69 3.50 8.68
CA ALA A 299 -13.09 3.06 10.01
C ALA A 299 -14.35 3.75 10.55
N ILE A 300 -14.51 5.07 10.35
CA ILE A 300 -15.68 5.79 10.87
C ILE A 300 -16.99 5.23 10.29
N PRO A 301 -17.20 5.18 8.96
CA PRO A 301 -18.40 4.57 8.38
C PRO A 301 -18.59 3.10 8.75
N PHE A 302 -17.50 2.31 8.79
CA PHE A 302 -17.57 0.89 9.12
C PHE A 302 -18.11 0.65 10.53
N PHE A 303 -17.59 1.37 11.53
CA PHE A 303 -18.01 1.21 12.92
C PHE A 303 -19.29 1.96 13.28
N SER A 304 -19.65 3.03 12.55
CA SER A 304 -20.90 3.75 12.78
C SER A 304 -22.11 3.08 12.13
N GLY A 305 -21.91 2.34 11.04
CA GLY A 305 -22.99 1.75 10.24
C GLY A 305 -23.81 2.78 9.46
N LEU A 306 -23.40 4.06 9.45
CA LEU A 306 -24.18 5.14 8.84
C LEU A 306 -24.02 5.18 7.31
N PRO A 307 -25.11 5.41 6.56
CA PRO A 307 -25.03 5.79 5.15
C PRO A 307 -24.03 6.95 4.96
N THR A 308 -23.03 6.75 4.11
CA THR A 308 -21.90 7.69 4.00
C THR A 308 -21.66 8.16 2.57
N ILE A 309 -21.51 9.48 2.45
CA ILE A 309 -20.95 10.16 1.27
C ILE A 309 -19.44 10.26 1.46
N ASP A 310 -18.70 9.52 0.64
CA ASP A 310 -17.25 9.60 0.59
C ASP A 310 -16.80 10.86 -0.15
N GLN A 311 -16.32 11.84 0.60
CA GLN A 311 -15.88 13.12 0.05
C GLN A 311 -14.56 13.02 -0.71
N SER A 312 -13.81 11.93 -0.59
CA SER A 312 -12.54 11.71 -1.30
C SER A 312 -12.73 11.00 -2.65
N GLY A 313 -13.93 10.46 -2.91
CA GLY A 313 -14.28 9.81 -4.18
C GLY A 313 -13.74 8.39 -4.37
N LEU A 314 -13.23 7.72 -3.34
CA LEU A 314 -12.83 6.32 -3.43
C LEU A 314 -14.05 5.42 -3.69
N ASN A 315 -15.15 5.69 -3.00
CA ASN A 315 -16.41 4.95 -3.09
C ASN A 315 -17.52 5.73 -3.82
N ASP A 316 -17.36 7.05 -4.00
CA ASP A 316 -18.36 7.91 -4.63
C ASP A 316 -18.02 8.15 -6.12
N ARG A 317 -18.82 7.56 -7.02
CA ARG A 317 -18.60 7.61 -8.49
C ARG A 317 -18.62 9.03 -9.05
N TYR A 318 -19.46 9.91 -8.49
CA TYR A 318 -19.55 11.31 -8.92
C TYR A 318 -18.24 12.03 -8.60
N THR A 319 -17.83 12.00 -7.34
CA THR A 319 -16.61 12.66 -6.84
C THR A 319 -15.35 12.11 -7.50
N ALA A 320 -15.29 10.82 -7.81
CA ALA A 320 -14.15 10.22 -8.51
C ALA A 320 -13.88 10.85 -9.89
N LYS A 321 -14.96 11.19 -10.61
CA LYS A 321 -14.92 11.65 -12.01
C LYS A 321 -14.93 13.17 -12.14
N GLU A 322 -15.20 13.90 -11.08
CA GLU A 322 -15.04 15.34 -11.06
C GLU A 322 -13.58 15.74 -11.30
N GLU A 323 -13.36 16.70 -12.20
CA GLU A 323 -12.03 17.22 -12.56
C GLU A 323 -11.56 18.28 -11.56
N TRP A 324 -12.51 18.92 -10.87
CA TRP A 324 -12.25 20.05 -9.99
C TRP A 324 -11.68 19.59 -8.63
N ASN A 325 -10.54 20.15 -8.25
CA ASN A 325 -10.01 20.12 -6.88
C ASN A 325 -10.25 21.50 -6.24
N PRO A 326 -11.39 21.74 -5.55
CA PRO A 326 -11.71 23.04 -4.99
C PRO A 326 -10.76 23.53 -3.89
N TRP A 327 -9.83 22.68 -3.44
CA TRP A 327 -9.13 22.87 -2.17
C TRP A 327 -7.60 22.87 -2.29
N ASN A 328 -7.05 22.75 -3.50
CA ASN A 328 -5.61 22.78 -3.77
C ASN A 328 -4.78 21.83 -2.87
N ILE A 329 -5.33 20.65 -2.56
CA ILE A 329 -4.69 19.69 -1.65
C ILE A 329 -3.50 19.02 -2.37
N ASN A 330 -2.27 19.33 -1.94
CA ASN A 330 -1.04 18.73 -2.47
C ASN A 330 -0.55 17.58 -1.57
N LYS A 331 -1.36 16.52 -1.45
CA LYS A 331 -1.00 15.27 -0.76
C LYS A 331 -1.24 14.09 -1.70
N PRO A 332 -0.25 13.20 -1.93
CA PRO A 332 -0.47 12.03 -2.77
C PRO A 332 -1.68 11.21 -2.30
N GLY A 333 -2.56 10.87 -3.24
CA GLY A 333 -3.79 10.13 -3.00
C GLY A 333 -4.94 10.90 -2.35
N HIS A 334 -4.80 12.22 -2.11
CA HIS A 334 -5.83 13.08 -1.51
C HIS A 334 -6.04 14.38 -2.31
N THR A 335 -5.77 14.35 -3.61
CA THR A 335 -5.80 15.50 -4.53
C THR A 335 -7.19 15.80 -5.10
N LYS A 336 -8.22 15.03 -4.71
CA LYS A 336 -9.62 15.25 -5.09
C LYS A 336 -10.50 15.32 -3.85
N MET A 337 -11.53 16.14 -3.93
CA MET A 337 -12.58 16.20 -2.91
C MET A 337 -13.91 16.61 -3.55
N ALA A 338 -15.02 16.13 -2.99
CA ALA A 338 -16.36 16.47 -3.41
C ALA A 338 -16.59 18.00 -3.50
N THR A 339 -17.30 18.42 -4.54
CA THR A 339 -17.66 19.83 -4.73
C THR A 339 -18.67 20.29 -3.68
N LYS A 340 -18.71 21.60 -3.42
CA LYS A 340 -19.65 22.17 -2.45
C LYS A 340 -21.09 21.92 -2.88
N GLU A 341 -21.35 22.09 -4.17
CA GLU A 341 -22.64 21.91 -4.84
C GLU A 341 -23.12 20.46 -4.69
N TYR A 342 -22.23 19.49 -4.85
CA TYR A 342 -22.57 18.08 -4.68
C TYR A 342 -23.00 17.78 -3.24
N ILE A 343 -22.22 18.22 -2.25
CA ILE A 343 -22.56 18.00 -0.84
C ILE A 343 -23.87 18.71 -0.47
N GLN A 344 -24.11 19.92 -0.97
CA GLN A 344 -25.37 20.63 -0.75
C GLN A 344 -26.57 19.88 -1.33
N ARG A 345 -26.45 19.34 -2.55
CA ARG A 345 -27.48 18.56 -3.23
C ARG A 345 -27.78 17.25 -2.52
N ARG A 346 -26.75 16.57 -2.00
CA ARG A 346 -26.90 15.34 -1.23
C ARG A 346 -27.44 15.58 0.18
N ASN A 347 -27.36 16.82 0.68
CA ASN A 347 -27.97 17.31 1.91
C ASN A 347 -27.74 16.40 3.15
N PRO A 348 -26.48 16.02 3.48
CA PRO A 348 -26.21 15.13 4.60
C PRO A 348 -26.68 15.70 5.94
N ASP A 349 -27.02 14.83 6.89
CA ASP A 349 -27.40 15.22 8.25
C ASP A 349 -26.19 15.72 9.05
N LEU A 350 -25.02 15.12 8.81
CA LEU A 350 -23.76 15.53 9.43
C LEU A 350 -22.57 15.55 8.47
N ILE A 351 -21.67 16.50 8.68
CA ILE A 351 -20.44 16.66 7.88
C ILE A 351 -19.24 16.68 8.82
N LEU A 352 -18.36 15.69 8.65
CA LEU A 352 -17.07 15.62 9.35
C LEU A 352 -15.95 16.33 8.58
N ALA A 353 -16.03 16.41 7.24
CA ALA A 353 -14.85 16.68 6.41
C ALA A 353 -13.72 15.70 6.79
N HIS A 354 -12.54 16.22 7.17
CA HIS A 354 -11.54 15.40 7.86
C HIS A 354 -11.87 15.28 9.35
N PRO A 355 -11.86 14.08 9.96
CA PRO A 355 -12.19 13.88 11.36
C PRO A 355 -11.37 14.78 12.30
N LYS A 356 -12.06 15.43 13.25
CA LYS A 356 -11.50 16.32 14.26
C LYS A 356 -11.84 15.78 15.65
N ILE A 357 -10.82 15.22 16.30
CA ILE A 357 -10.97 14.59 17.62
C ILE A 357 -10.10 15.37 18.60
N TRP A 358 -10.73 16.15 19.47
CA TRP A 358 -10.05 17.09 20.37
C TRP A 358 -10.71 17.12 21.75
N SER A 359 -9.97 17.56 22.76
CA SER A 359 -10.55 17.86 24.06
C SER A 359 -11.33 19.19 24.00
N GLY A 360 -12.25 19.41 24.94
CA GLY A 360 -13.02 20.66 24.99
C GLY A 360 -12.17 21.93 25.16
N LYS A 361 -10.94 21.78 25.65
CA LYS A 361 -9.98 22.87 25.85
C LYS A 361 -9.20 23.24 24.58
N SER A 362 -9.20 22.38 23.55
CA SER A 362 -8.30 22.47 22.39
C SER A 362 -9.03 22.74 21.06
N ILE A 363 -10.26 23.27 21.09
CA ILE A 363 -11.02 23.47 19.85
C ILE A 363 -10.40 24.58 18.99
N HIS A 364 -10.03 24.23 17.77
CA HIS A 364 -9.57 25.17 16.76
C HIS A 364 -10.74 25.77 15.98
N ARG A 365 -10.62 27.03 15.52
CA ARG A 365 -11.63 27.65 14.65
C ARG A 365 -11.89 26.77 13.43
N THR A 366 -13.17 26.55 13.14
CA THR A 366 -13.60 25.83 11.94
C THR A 366 -14.62 26.69 11.21
N ASN A 367 -14.47 26.83 9.89
CA ASN A 367 -15.41 27.61 9.09
C ASN A 367 -16.68 26.79 8.89
N ASN A 368 -17.83 27.41 9.16
CA ASN A 368 -19.12 26.80 8.87
C ASN A 368 -19.22 26.55 7.36
N PRO A 369 -19.47 25.30 6.91
CA PRO A 369 -19.61 25.03 5.50
C PRO A 369 -20.80 25.79 4.90
N TRP A 370 -21.95 25.88 5.61
CA TRP A 370 -23.15 26.60 5.18
C TRP A 370 -24.07 27.00 6.34
N PRO A 371 -24.87 28.09 6.21
CA PRO A 371 -25.76 28.57 7.28
C PRO A 371 -26.71 27.52 7.88
N LYS A 372 -27.13 26.52 7.09
CA LYS A 372 -28.02 25.43 7.52
C LYS A 372 -27.37 24.38 8.44
N TYR A 373 -26.06 24.48 8.69
CA TYR A 373 -25.34 23.61 9.61
C TYR A 373 -24.85 24.36 10.86
N ILE A 374 -24.72 23.63 11.95
CA ILE A 374 -24.24 24.09 13.26
C ILE A 374 -23.18 23.15 13.79
N LEU A 375 -22.15 23.70 14.43
CA LEU A 375 -21.10 22.90 15.03
C LEU A 375 -21.66 22.15 16.25
N ARG A 376 -21.38 20.86 16.32
CA ARG A 376 -21.76 19.95 17.39
C ARG A 376 -20.63 18.99 17.70
N ALA A 377 -20.73 18.35 18.85
CA ALA A 377 -19.77 17.38 19.33
C ALA A 377 -20.46 16.16 19.93
N VAL A 378 -19.84 15.01 19.78
CA VAL A 378 -20.18 13.79 20.53
C VAL A 378 -18.97 13.35 21.33
N ALA A 379 -19.16 13.00 22.60
CA ALA A 379 -18.08 12.44 23.42
C ALA A 379 -17.66 11.07 22.85
N ILE A 380 -16.37 10.77 22.89
CA ILE A 380 -15.83 9.46 22.51
C ILE A 380 -15.43 8.74 23.80
N PRO A 381 -16.29 7.88 24.38
CA PRO A 381 -16.09 7.37 25.73
C PRO A 381 -14.76 6.65 25.93
N GLU A 382 -14.26 5.98 24.89
CA GLU A 382 -13.04 5.18 24.97
C GLU A 382 -11.74 5.99 24.94
N LEU A 383 -11.81 7.29 24.62
CA LEU A 383 -10.61 8.09 24.40
C LEU A 383 -10.44 9.21 25.42
N ARG A 384 -9.18 9.42 25.80
CA ARG A 384 -8.70 10.56 26.57
C ARG A 384 -7.50 11.18 25.87
N ASP A 385 -7.28 12.48 26.07
CA ASP A 385 -6.04 13.13 25.65
C ASP A 385 -4.89 12.78 26.61
N PRO A 386 -3.62 13.14 26.31
CA PRO A 386 -2.49 12.85 27.19
C PRO A 386 -2.59 13.44 28.61
N ALA A 387 -3.43 14.46 28.82
CA ALA A 387 -3.70 15.05 30.12
C ALA A 387 -4.87 14.37 30.86
N GLY A 388 -5.46 13.31 30.27
CA GLY A 388 -6.59 12.58 30.83
C GLY A 388 -7.96 13.21 30.54
N GLU A 389 -8.03 14.23 29.68
CA GLU A 389 -9.30 14.92 29.38
C GLU A 389 -10.14 14.14 28.36
N GLN A 390 -11.46 14.26 28.49
CA GLN A 390 -12.42 13.64 27.55
C GLN A 390 -12.23 14.18 26.12
N LEU A 391 -12.07 13.27 25.16
CA LEU A 391 -12.05 13.61 23.74
C LEU A 391 -13.46 13.60 23.13
N TYR A 392 -13.67 14.52 22.19
CA TYR A 392 -14.92 14.68 21.45
C TYR A 392 -14.65 14.64 19.95
N LEU A 393 -15.57 14.05 19.20
CA LEU A 393 -15.63 14.17 17.75
C LEU A 393 -16.47 15.39 17.37
N TYR A 394 -15.87 16.32 16.64
CA TYR A 394 -16.53 17.54 16.17
C TYR A 394 -17.04 17.39 14.74
N PHE A 395 -18.27 17.83 14.50
CA PHE A 395 -18.92 17.77 13.20
C PHE A 395 -19.93 18.91 13.01
N TRP A 396 -20.28 19.17 11.76
CA TRP A 396 -21.34 20.09 11.38
C TRP A 396 -22.65 19.33 11.23
N LEU A 397 -23.63 19.62 12.08
CA LEU A 397 -24.96 19.00 12.08
C LEU A 397 -25.97 19.89 11.37
N ARG A 398 -26.88 19.32 10.58
CA ARG A 398 -27.97 20.06 9.93
C ARG A 398 -28.93 20.59 10.99
N ARG A 399 -29.32 21.87 10.92
CA ARG A 399 -30.04 22.58 11.99
C ARG A 399 -31.39 21.94 12.36
N ASP A 400 -32.11 21.42 11.38
CA ASP A 400 -33.38 20.70 11.54
C ASP A 400 -33.24 19.40 12.35
N GLN A 401 -32.02 18.89 12.51
CA GLN A 401 -31.73 17.69 13.29
C GLN A 401 -31.25 18.00 14.72
N ALA A 402 -31.12 19.28 15.08
CA ALA A 402 -30.47 19.69 16.34
C ALA A 402 -31.22 19.22 17.60
N GLU A 403 -32.54 19.30 17.59
CA GLU A 403 -33.39 18.90 18.73
C GLU A 403 -33.28 17.39 18.99
N ARG A 404 -33.54 16.58 17.96
CA ARG A 404 -33.37 15.12 17.99
C ARG A 404 -31.96 14.69 18.42
N ALA A 405 -30.94 15.42 17.97
CA ALA A 405 -29.56 15.16 18.33
C ALA A 405 -29.28 15.43 19.82
N SER A 406 -29.82 16.51 20.37
CA SER A 406 -29.63 16.87 21.78
C SER A 406 -30.22 15.84 22.75
N GLU A 407 -31.35 15.22 22.40
CA GLU A 407 -31.93 14.11 23.17
C GLU A 407 -31.04 12.86 23.23
N ARG A 408 -30.07 12.75 22.30
CA ARG A 408 -29.17 11.61 22.15
C ARG A 408 -27.73 11.90 22.60
N GLY A 409 -27.54 12.94 23.40
CA GLY A 409 -26.24 13.28 23.98
C GLY A 409 -25.27 13.96 23.00
N ILE A 410 -25.77 14.45 21.85
CA ILE A 410 -24.99 15.35 20.98
C ILE A 410 -25.09 16.76 21.56
N ILE A 411 -23.92 17.32 21.88
CA ILE A 411 -23.82 18.56 22.63
C ILE A 411 -23.32 19.71 21.75
N PRO A 412 -23.61 20.97 22.13
CA PRO A 412 -22.83 22.11 21.67
C PRO A 412 -21.33 21.90 21.96
N PRO A 413 -20.42 22.57 21.22
CA PRO A 413 -18.98 22.47 21.47
C PRO A 413 -18.66 22.78 22.95
N PRO A 414 -17.97 21.89 23.68
CA PRO A 414 -17.75 22.03 25.13
C PRO A 414 -16.72 23.12 25.52
N SER A 415 -16.49 24.12 24.67
CA SER A 415 -15.55 25.23 24.93
C SER A 415 -16.28 26.58 25.11
N PRO A 416 -15.92 27.37 26.13
CA PRO A 416 -16.45 28.73 26.31
C PRO A 416 -15.94 29.76 25.28
N ASN A 417 -14.87 29.44 24.53
CA ASN A 417 -14.17 30.39 23.63
C ASN A 417 -14.65 30.35 22.16
N LEU A 418 -15.78 29.69 21.87
CA LEU A 418 -16.36 29.56 20.52
C LEU A 418 -17.68 30.32 20.33
N ARG A 419 -17.86 31.43 21.06
CA ARG A 419 -18.99 32.34 20.80
C ARG A 419 -18.80 33.11 19.51
#